data_AF-A0A1H8UK70-F1
#
_entry.id   AF-A0A1H8UK70-F1
#
_cell.length_a   1.000
_cell.length_b   1.000
_cell.length_c   1.000
_cell.angle_alpha   90.00
_cell.angle_beta   90.00
_cell.angle_gamma   90.00
#
_symmetry.space_group_name_H-M   'P 1'
#
loop_
_entity.id
_entity.type
_entity.pdbx_description
1 polymer ?
#
loop_
_entity_poly.entity_id
_entity_poly.type
_entity_poly.pdbx_seq_one_letter_code
_entity_poly.pdbx_strand_id
1 'polypeptide(L)'
;MSLTVNEYDLETFEEKYRDALGYHRRAEQFQRENQRHSLVFNVACVALESYLVAMCYLYDTPPLNHNYICLMNAVETAVDFPKELNKEIRSLDFIFGICSLDDYFHGTPEPADAERVLSICASVRDLFDQERIAEVRAAFGESAAGKAD
;
A
#
# COMPACT_ATOMS: atom_id res chain seq x y z
N MET A 1 8.25 19.37 17.89
CA MET A 1 8.09 19.69 16.45
C MET A 1 6.60 19.52 16.18
N SER A 2 5.89 20.59 15.80
CA SER A 2 4.43 20.51 15.61
C SER A 2 4.17 19.77 14.30
N LEU A 3 3.49 18.62 14.37
CA LEU A 3 2.99 17.90 13.21
C LEU A 3 1.80 18.67 12.66
N THR A 4 2.01 19.50 11.63
CA THR A 4 0.90 20.06 10.85
C THR A 4 0.42 18.98 9.88
N VAL A 5 -0.47 18.12 10.35
CA VAL A 5 -1.15 17.14 9.49
C VAL A 5 -2.14 17.92 8.62
N ASN A 6 -1.98 17.89 7.30
CA ASN A 6 -2.97 18.45 6.40
C ASN A 6 -4.24 17.58 6.46
N GLU A 7 -5.40 18.22 6.49
CA GLU A 7 -6.71 17.54 6.53
C GLU A 7 -6.90 16.58 5.34
N TYR A 8 -6.34 16.92 4.18
CA TYR A 8 -6.35 16.07 2.99
C TYR A 8 -5.50 14.79 3.13
N ASP A 9 -4.43 14.84 3.94
CA ASP A 9 -3.49 13.74 4.08
C ASP A 9 -4.05 12.64 4.99
N LEU A 10 -4.78 13.02 6.05
CA LEU A 10 -5.41 12.02 6.92
C LEU A 10 -6.59 11.32 6.26
N GLU A 11 -7.48 12.06 5.59
CA GLU A 11 -8.64 11.45 4.93
C GLU A 11 -8.18 10.42 3.88
N THR A 12 -7.18 10.79 3.08
CA THR A 12 -6.59 9.90 2.08
C THR A 12 -5.89 8.70 2.74
N PHE A 13 -5.15 8.90 3.82
CA PHE A 13 -4.58 7.79 4.61
C PHE A 13 -5.67 6.83 5.09
N GLU A 14 -6.75 7.32 5.71
CA GLU A 14 -7.82 6.48 6.27
C GLU A 14 -8.57 5.70 5.20
N GLU A 15 -8.88 6.35 4.08
CA GLU A 15 -9.51 5.70 2.93
C GLU A 15 -8.62 4.56 2.42
N LYS A 16 -7.36 4.88 2.11
CA LYS A 16 -6.44 3.91 1.49
C LYS A 16 -6.05 2.78 2.44
N TYR A 17 -5.89 3.06 3.72
CA TYR A 17 -5.60 2.03 4.71
C TYR A 17 -6.80 1.08 4.89
N ARG A 18 -8.03 1.62 4.91
CA ARG A 18 -9.25 0.80 4.97
C ARG A 18 -9.42 -0.05 3.71
N ASP A 19 -9.20 0.53 2.54
CA ASP A 19 -9.25 -0.18 1.26
C ASP A 19 -8.22 -1.31 1.22
N ALA A 20 -6.98 -1.04 1.63
CA ALA A 20 -5.92 -2.04 1.70
C ALA A 20 -6.31 -3.23 2.58
N LEU A 21 -6.86 -2.97 3.77
CA LEU A 21 -7.38 -4.02 4.67
C LEU A 21 -8.58 -4.77 4.06
N GLY A 22 -9.44 -4.08 3.31
CA GLY A 22 -10.59 -4.67 2.63
C GLY A 22 -10.18 -5.61 1.50
N TYR A 23 -9.33 -5.13 0.59
CA TYR A 23 -8.82 -5.90 -0.54
C TYR A 23 -7.93 -7.06 -0.09
N HIS A 24 -7.07 -6.86 0.92
CA HIS A 24 -6.22 -7.93 1.43
C HIS A 24 -7.08 -9.08 1.98
N ARG A 25 -8.05 -8.79 2.85
CA ARG A 25 -8.99 -9.81 3.37
C ARG A 25 -9.76 -10.51 2.25
N ARG A 26 -10.14 -9.77 1.19
CA ARG A 26 -10.84 -10.34 0.03
C ARG A 26 -9.93 -11.28 -0.77
N ALA A 27 -8.67 -10.91 -0.98
CA ALA A 27 -7.71 -11.75 -1.69
C ALA A 27 -7.44 -13.06 -0.91
N GLU A 28 -7.26 -12.98 0.42
CA GLU A 28 -7.17 -14.16 1.28
C GLU A 28 -8.43 -15.04 1.21
N GLN A 29 -9.62 -14.42 1.20
CA GLN A 29 -10.88 -15.16 1.02
C GLN A 29 -10.90 -15.91 -0.31
N PHE A 30 -10.55 -15.24 -1.41
CA PHE A 30 -10.50 -15.86 -2.73
C PHE A 30 -9.49 -17.02 -2.81
N GLN A 31 -8.35 -16.90 -2.13
CA GLN A 31 -7.41 -18.01 -2.00
C GLN A 31 -8.02 -19.19 -1.27
N ARG A 32 -8.69 -18.96 -0.12
CA ARG A 32 -9.37 -20.02 0.66
C ARG A 32 -10.51 -20.68 -0.11
N GLU A 33 -11.21 -19.94 -0.95
CA GLU A 33 -12.28 -20.43 -1.82
C GLU A 33 -11.78 -21.09 -3.11
N ASN A 34 -10.45 -21.21 -3.28
CA ASN A 34 -9.80 -21.80 -4.45
C ASN A 34 -10.23 -21.12 -5.77
N GLN A 35 -10.40 -19.80 -5.73
CA GLN A 35 -10.63 -18.98 -6.92
C GLN A 35 -9.39 -18.96 -7.82
N ARG A 36 -9.54 -18.48 -9.05
CA ARG A 36 -8.44 -18.35 -10.02
C ARG A 36 -7.28 -17.55 -9.43
N HIS A 37 -6.05 -18.05 -9.53
CA HIS A 37 -4.86 -17.36 -8.99
C HIS A 37 -4.67 -15.96 -9.57
N SER A 38 -5.02 -15.73 -10.83
CA SER A 38 -5.00 -14.38 -11.41
C SER A 38 -5.95 -13.40 -10.71
N LEU A 39 -7.11 -13.86 -10.24
CA LEU A 39 -8.03 -13.04 -9.46
C LEU A 39 -7.44 -12.72 -8.07
N VAL A 40 -6.87 -13.73 -7.41
CA VAL A 40 -6.21 -13.56 -6.10
C VAL A 40 -5.06 -12.56 -6.23
N PHE A 41 -4.18 -12.75 -7.22
CA PHE A 41 -3.05 -11.89 -7.51
C PHE A 41 -3.48 -10.44 -7.77
N ASN A 42 -4.44 -10.22 -8.67
CA ASN A 42 -4.88 -8.85 -9.00
C ASN A 42 -5.46 -8.12 -7.78
N VAL A 43 -6.30 -8.78 -6.98
CA VAL A 43 -6.88 -8.15 -5.77
C VAL A 43 -5.82 -7.92 -4.70
N ALA A 44 -4.84 -8.82 -4.56
CA ALA A 44 -3.72 -8.63 -3.65
C ALA A 44 -2.83 -7.46 -4.10
N CYS A 45 -2.60 -7.27 -5.39
CA CYS A 45 -1.86 -6.11 -5.92
C CYS A 45 -2.57 -4.78 -5.63
N VAL A 46 -3.90 -4.71 -5.80
CA VAL A 46 -4.68 -3.52 -5.40
C VAL A 46 -4.57 -3.25 -3.90
N ALA A 47 -4.57 -4.31 -3.07
CA ALA A 47 -4.35 -4.19 -1.64
C ALA A 47 -2.96 -3.62 -1.32
N LEU A 48 -1.92 -4.14 -1.98
CA LEU A 48 -0.55 -3.70 -1.81
C LEU A 48 -0.36 -2.23 -2.24
N GLU A 49 -0.87 -1.83 -3.40
CA GLU A 49 -0.86 -0.44 -3.84
C GLU A 49 -1.53 0.45 -2.78
N SER A 50 -2.71 0.06 -2.30
CA SER A 50 -3.46 0.81 -1.29
C SER A 50 -2.69 0.94 0.03
N TYR A 51 -1.97 -0.11 0.47
CA TYR A 51 -1.10 -0.02 1.64
C TYR A 51 0.04 0.98 1.42
N LEU A 52 0.74 0.91 0.29
CA LEU A 52 1.87 1.78 0.02
C LEU A 52 1.44 3.25 -0.11
N VAL A 53 0.30 3.50 -0.78
CA VAL A 53 -0.29 4.84 -0.84
C VAL A 53 -0.67 5.33 0.56
N ALA A 54 -1.34 4.51 1.37
CA ALA A 54 -1.66 4.88 2.74
C ALA A 54 -0.40 5.23 3.54
N MET A 55 0.67 4.44 3.38
CA MET A 55 1.94 4.71 4.05
C MET A 55 2.58 6.02 3.58
N CYS A 56 2.52 6.35 2.29
CA CYS A 56 2.95 7.66 1.79
C CYS A 56 2.26 8.81 2.52
N TYR A 57 0.94 8.75 2.70
CA TYR A 57 0.19 9.80 3.39
C TYR A 57 0.39 9.79 4.92
N LEU A 58 0.64 8.64 5.53
CA LEU A 58 0.96 8.54 6.96
C LEU A 58 2.27 9.28 7.33
N TYR A 59 3.21 9.33 6.39
CA TYR A 59 4.54 9.92 6.55
C TYR A 59 4.77 11.21 5.76
N ASP A 60 3.73 11.77 5.13
CA ASP A 60 3.82 12.99 4.32
C ASP A 60 4.87 12.90 3.18
N THR A 61 4.90 11.74 2.52
CA THR A 61 5.77 11.45 1.37
C THR A 61 4.92 11.11 0.13
N PRO A 62 4.20 12.08 -0.47
CA PRO A 62 3.32 11.80 -1.61
C PRO A 62 4.12 11.22 -2.80
N PRO A 63 3.64 10.13 -3.43
CA PRO A 63 4.36 9.51 -4.53
C PRO A 63 4.15 10.29 -5.85
N LEU A 64 5.13 10.22 -6.75
CA LEU A 64 5.03 10.84 -8.09
C LEU A 64 4.08 10.05 -9.03
N ASN A 65 3.90 8.76 -8.78
CA ASN A 65 3.04 7.84 -9.52
C ASN A 65 2.75 6.61 -8.64
N HIS A 66 1.71 5.84 -8.97
CA HIS A 66 1.28 4.67 -8.21
C HIS A 66 1.84 3.33 -8.76
N ASN A 67 2.90 3.37 -9.57
CA ASN A 67 3.68 2.16 -9.82
C ASN A 67 4.54 1.82 -8.59
N TYR A 68 4.92 0.56 -8.43
CA TYR A 68 5.59 0.09 -7.21
C TYR A 68 6.95 0.74 -6.99
N ILE A 69 7.70 1.03 -8.05
CA ILE A 69 8.99 1.73 -7.96
C ILE A 69 8.82 3.13 -7.39
N CYS A 70 7.85 3.91 -7.88
CA CYS A 70 7.57 5.26 -7.41
C CYS A 70 7.04 5.26 -5.97
N LEU A 71 6.16 4.32 -5.63
CA LEU A 71 5.67 4.14 -4.27
C LEU A 71 6.81 3.82 -3.30
N MET A 72 7.65 2.84 -3.64
CA MET A 72 8.79 2.47 -2.81
C MET A 72 9.82 3.59 -2.66
N ASN A 73 10.10 4.35 -3.74
CA ASN A 73 10.99 5.53 -3.66
C ASN A 73 10.48 6.57 -2.66
N ALA A 74 9.16 6.70 -2.48
CA ALA A 74 8.60 7.65 -1.53
C ALA A 74 8.66 7.10 -0.11
N VAL A 75 8.10 5.90 0.14
CA VAL A 75 7.96 5.38 1.51
C VAL A 75 9.29 4.96 2.14
N GLU A 76 10.28 4.50 1.36
CA GLU A 76 11.58 4.07 1.90
C GLU A 76 12.41 5.22 2.47
N THR A 77 12.02 6.47 2.20
CA THR A 77 12.67 7.65 2.78
C THR A 77 12.22 7.92 4.23
N ALA A 78 11.07 7.38 4.62
CA ALA A 78 10.45 7.60 5.92
C ALA A 78 10.28 6.33 6.76
N VAL A 79 10.23 5.16 6.12
CA VAL A 79 10.04 3.85 6.77
C VAL A 79 11.20 2.93 6.45
N ASP A 80 11.72 2.24 7.48
CA ASP A 80 12.77 1.25 7.29
C ASP A 80 12.19 -0.06 6.73
N PHE A 81 12.26 -0.21 5.41
CA PHE A 81 11.84 -1.43 4.72
C PHE A 81 12.95 -2.47 4.69
N PRO A 82 12.66 -3.75 5.03
CA PRO A 82 13.60 -4.84 4.78
C PRO A 82 14.01 -4.87 3.31
N LYS A 83 15.33 -4.96 3.05
CA LYS A 83 15.90 -4.86 1.69
C LYS A 83 15.29 -5.84 0.70
N GLU A 84 15.05 -7.09 1.13
CA GLU A 84 14.43 -8.10 0.27
C GLU A 84 12.96 -7.78 -0.03
N LEU A 85 12.19 -7.34 0.96
CA LEU A 85 10.79 -6.92 0.75
C LEU A 85 10.70 -5.74 -0.23
N ASN A 86 11.59 -4.75 -0.08
CA ASN A 86 11.68 -3.61 -0.99
C ASN A 86 11.94 -4.06 -2.43
N LYS A 87 12.94 -4.93 -2.61
CA LYS A 87 13.28 -5.51 -3.92
C LYS A 87 12.13 -6.31 -4.52
N GLU A 88 11.44 -7.11 -3.72
CA GLU A 88 10.27 -7.89 -4.15
C GLU A 88 9.13 -6.98 -4.62
N ILE A 89 8.78 -5.94 -3.86
CA ILE A 89 7.73 -4.99 -4.23
C ILE A 89 8.07 -4.32 -5.56
N ARG A 90 9.30 -3.81 -5.72
CA ARG A 90 9.75 -3.18 -6.97
C ARG A 90 9.76 -4.15 -8.15
N SER A 91 9.97 -5.44 -7.90
CA SER A 91 9.96 -6.45 -8.95
C SER A 91 8.59 -6.62 -9.61
N LEU A 92 7.50 -6.25 -8.92
CA LEU A 92 6.14 -6.37 -9.43
C LEU A 92 5.87 -5.49 -10.64
N ASP A 93 6.50 -4.31 -10.75
CA ASP A 93 6.36 -3.45 -11.94
C ASP A 93 6.79 -4.17 -13.23
N PHE A 94 7.79 -5.05 -13.14
CA PHE A 94 8.25 -5.86 -14.27
C PHE A 94 7.26 -6.99 -14.61
N ILE A 95 6.59 -7.57 -13.61
CA ILE A 95 5.56 -8.60 -13.83
C ILE A 95 4.36 -8.01 -14.58
N PHE A 96 4.00 -6.76 -14.27
CA PHE A 96 2.89 -6.08 -14.92
C PHE A 96 3.21 -5.57 -16.33
N GLY A 97 4.48 -5.53 -16.74
CA GLY A 97 4.88 -5.08 -18.09
C GLY A 97 4.44 -3.64 -18.43
N ILE A 98 4.04 -2.85 -17.42
CA ILE A 98 3.46 -1.51 -17.60
C ILE A 98 4.49 -0.42 -17.90
N CYS A 99 5.79 -0.73 -17.79
CA CYS A 99 6.87 0.23 -17.94
C CYS A 99 7.32 0.46 -19.40
N SER A 100 6.81 -0.29 -20.37
CA SER A 100 7.10 -0.11 -21.80
C SER A 100 5.86 -0.44 -22.64
N LEU A 101 5.41 0.51 -23.46
CA LEU A 101 4.35 0.25 -24.46
C LEU A 101 4.85 -0.66 -25.59
N ASP A 102 6.17 -0.64 -25.85
CA ASP A 102 6.80 -1.44 -26.90
C ASP A 102 6.98 -2.90 -26.47
N ASP A 103 7.06 -3.17 -25.15
CA ASP A 103 7.21 -4.50 -24.56
C ASP A 103 6.06 -4.85 -23.60
N TYR A 104 4.83 -4.41 -23.93
CA TYR A 104 3.65 -4.69 -23.10
C TYR A 104 3.42 -6.21 -23.01
N PHE A 105 3.77 -6.78 -21.86
CA PHE A 105 3.60 -8.19 -21.55
C PHE A 105 2.61 -8.37 -20.40
N HIS A 106 1.46 -8.98 -20.69
CA HIS A 106 0.53 -9.42 -19.67
C HIS A 106 0.78 -10.90 -19.39
N GLY A 107 1.74 -11.18 -18.51
CA GLY A 107 1.95 -12.54 -18.00
C GLY A 107 0.69 -13.04 -17.30
N THR A 108 0.39 -14.34 -17.42
CA THR A 108 -0.65 -14.95 -16.57
C THR A 108 0.01 -15.29 -15.23
N PRO A 109 -0.42 -14.70 -14.11
CA PRO A 109 0.19 -14.98 -12.81
C PRO A 109 0.15 -16.46 -12.50
N GLU A 110 1.28 -17.02 -12.08
CA GLU A 110 1.38 -18.38 -11.58
C GLU A 110 0.82 -18.47 -10.15
N PRO A 111 0.47 -19.68 -9.66
CA PRO A 111 0.03 -19.85 -8.27
C PRO A 111 1.02 -19.25 -7.26
N ALA A 112 2.32 -19.40 -7.52
CA ALA A 112 3.39 -18.86 -6.69
C ALA A 112 3.40 -17.32 -6.66
N ASP A 113 2.95 -16.64 -7.73
CA ASP A 113 2.88 -15.17 -7.76
C ASP A 113 1.77 -14.67 -6.84
N ALA A 114 0.60 -15.34 -6.84
CA ALA A 114 -0.51 -15.01 -5.96
C ALA A 114 -0.14 -15.19 -4.48
N GLU A 115 0.52 -16.31 -4.14
CA GLU A 115 1.01 -16.57 -2.79
C GLU A 115 2.05 -15.53 -2.35
N ARG A 116 2.97 -15.18 -3.26
CA ARG A 116 4.01 -14.18 -3.00
C ARG A 116 3.42 -12.82 -2.69
N VAL A 117 2.49 -12.30 -3.50
CA VAL A 117 1.89 -10.98 -3.26
C VAL A 117 1.07 -10.94 -1.97
N LEU A 118 0.38 -12.03 -1.61
CA LEU A 118 -0.30 -12.11 -0.31
C LEU A 118 0.69 -12.03 0.87
N SER A 119 1.82 -12.74 0.77
CA SER A 119 2.89 -12.65 1.77
C SER A 119 3.49 -11.24 1.88
N ILE A 120 3.67 -10.56 0.74
CA ILE A 120 4.10 -9.16 0.70
C ILE A 120 3.07 -8.26 1.38
N CYS A 121 1.76 -8.42 1.09
CA CYS A 121 0.69 -7.66 1.74
C CYS A 121 0.70 -7.83 3.25
N ALA A 122 0.91 -9.05 3.75
CA ALA A 122 1.03 -9.31 5.18
C ALA A 122 2.26 -8.60 5.77
N SER A 123 3.41 -8.72 5.11
CA SER A 123 4.66 -8.08 5.56
C SER A 123 4.53 -6.56 5.62
N VAL A 124 3.92 -5.93 4.60
CA VAL A 124 3.71 -4.48 4.56
C VAL A 124 2.69 -4.03 5.60
N ARG A 125 1.60 -4.78 5.80
CA ARG A 125 0.63 -4.50 6.87
C ARG A 125 1.31 -4.46 8.23
N ASP A 126 2.23 -5.39 8.48
CA ASP A 126 2.91 -5.51 9.77
C ASP A 126 3.97 -4.39 9.98
N LEU A 127 4.33 -3.62 8.94
CA LEU A 127 5.19 -2.43 9.04
C LEU A 127 4.43 -1.15 9.45
N PHE A 128 3.09 -1.18 9.51
CA PHE A 128 2.34 0.00 9.95
C PHE A 128 2.53 0.24 11.45
N ASP A 129 3.20 1.34 11.77
CA ASP A 129 3.38 1.83 13.13
C ASP A 129 2.04 2.32 13.71
N GLN A 130 1.53 1.58 14.69
CA GLN A 130 0.25 1.88 15.33
C GLN A 130 0.32 3.13 16.22
N GLU A 131 1.48 3.45 16.79
CA GLU A 131 1.67 4.67 17.57
C GLU A 131 1.58 5.88 16.63
N ARG A 132 2.29 5.82 15.49
CA ARG A 132 2.22 6.87 14.46
C ARG A 132 0.80 7.09 13.94
N ILE A 133 0.06 6.02 13.66
CA ILE A 133 -1.35 6.12 13.25
C ILE A 133 -2.18 6.82 14.33
N ALA A 134 -1.99 6.46 15.60
CA ALA A 134 -2.71 7.08 16.71
C ALA A 134 -2.38 8.58 16.85
N GLU A 135 -1.12 8.96 16.71
CA GLU A 135 -0.66 10.35 16.73
C GLU A 135 -1.33 11.19 15.64
N VAL A 136 -1.31 10.71 14.39
CA VAL A 136 -1.88 11.45 13.24
C VAL A 136 -3.40 11.59 13.40
N ARG A 137 -4.09 10.53 13.87
CA ARG A 137 -5.52 10.58 14.19
C ARG A 137 -5.85 11.57 15.32
N ALA A 138 -5.04 11.59 16.38
CA ALA A 138 -5.25 12.48 17.52
C ALA A 138 -5.04 13.95 17.12
N ALA A 139 -3.96 14.26 16.41
CA ALA A 139 -3.65 15.60 15.91
C ALA A 139 -4.78 16.17 15.04
N PHE A 140 -5.46 15.31 14.27
CA PHE A 140 -6.62 15.70 13.48
C PHE A 140 -7.87 15.94 14.34
N GLY A 141 -8.15 15.07 15.32
CA GLY A 141 -9.27 15.25 16.24
C GLY A 141 -9.20 16.58 17.00
N GLU A 142 -8.00 16.99 17.41
CA GLU A 142 -7.74 18.29 18.03
C GLU A 142 -7.91 19.46 17.04
N SER A 143 -7.45 19.31 15.80
CA SER A 143 -7.58 20.33 14.74
C SER A 143 -9.03 20.55 14.29
N ALA A 144 -9.86 19.51 14.30
CA ALA A 144 -11.29 19.59 14.01
C ALA A 144 -12.07 20.27 15.14
N ALA A 145 -11.69 20.04 16.40
CA ALA A 145 -12.30 20.68 17.56
C ALA A 145 -12.01 22.19 17.64
N GLY A 146 -10.82 22.63 17.20
CA GLY A 146 -10.42 24.04 17.16
C GLY A 146 -11.07 24.89 16.06
N LYS A 147 -11.80 24.30 15.12
CA LYS A 147 -12.55 25.01 14.05
C LYS A 147 -14.04 25.26 14.41
N ALA A 148 -14.48 24.85 15.60
CA ALA A 148 -15.89 24.89 16.00
C ALA A 148 -16.32 26.15 16.79
N ASP A 149 -15.49 27.20 16.84
CA ASP A 149 -15.80 28.50 17.47
C ASP A 149 -15.84 29.65 16.44
#